data_AF-A0A3B9VQH0-F1
#
_entry.id   AF-A0A3B9VQH0-F1
#
_cell.length_a   1.000
_cell.length_b   1.000
_cell.length_c   1.000
_cell.angle_alpha   90.00
_cell.angle_beta   90.00
_cell.angle_gamma   90.00
#
_symmetry.space_group_name_H-M   'P 1'
#
loop_
_entity.id
_entity.type
_entity.pdbx_description
1 polymer ?
#
loop_
_entity_poly.entity_id
_entity_poly.type
_entity_poly.pdbx_seq_one_letter_code
_entity_poly.pdbx_strand_id
1 'polypeptide(L)'
;GAASQTCERPKRPLTPGAKSVKDRKSAVMAAIDDNWRQFRNSLDRLVSSDMSLPGVLDDMSVADVVGHITTWEWELLTALDRGHIEPVGDINLFNEDARQRKKGTGARRIVEDMERVHRSLRDELAKAPSAYFEPDDPFRELIDRCTVLHYQEHGTHIRVWTADKSPESTGG
;
A
#
# COMPACT_ATOMS: atom_id res chain seq x y z
N GLY A 1 -65.11 -32.37 -5.51
CA GLY A 1 -64.37 -31.22 -4.95
C GLY A 1 -63.02 -31.72 -4.52
N ALA A 2 -62.00 -31.50 -5.34
CA ALA A 2 -61.09 -30.34 -5.28
C ALA A 2 -59.99 -30.55 -4.23
N ALA A 3 -59.01 -31.38 -4.59
CA ALA A 3 -57.70 -31.39 -3.97
C ALA A 3 -56.78 -30.49 -4.82
N SER A 4 -56.45 -29.31 -4.30
CA SER A 4 -55.41 -28.44 -4.87
C SER A 4 -54.49 -28.03 -3.72
N GLN A 5 -53.45 -28.83 -3.49
CA GLN A 5 -52.26 -28.38 -2.79
C GLN A 5 -51.45 -27.55 -3.79
N THR A 6 -51.55 -26.23 -3.70
CA THR A 6 -50.61 -25.34 -4.38
C THR A 6 -49.41 -25.12 -3.45
N CYS A 7 -48.26 -25.66 -3.85
CA CYS A 7 -46.96 -25.28 -3.28
C CYS A 7 -46.75 -23.78 -3.48
N GLU A 8 -46.84 -23.00 -2.41
CA GLU A 8 -46.33 -21.63 -2.41
C GLU A 8 -44.80 -21.68 -2.52
N ARG A 9 -44.28 -21.07 -3.59
CA ARG A 9 -42.84 -20.87 -3.79
C ARG A 9 -42.29 -20.00 -2.65
N PRO A 10 -41.17 -20.37 -2.01
CA PRO A 10 -40.49 -19.45 -1.11
C PRO A 10 -40.01 -18.23 -1.89
N LYS A 11 -40.28 -17.03 -1.35
CA LYS A 11 -39.72 -15.77 -1.86
C LYS A 11 -38.20 -15.88 -1.82
N ARG A 12 -37.56 -15.66 -2.98
CA ARG A 12 -36.10 -15.59 -3.13
C ARG A 12 -35.54 -14.56 -2.14
N PRO A 13 -34.49 -14.85 -1.37
CA PRO A 13 -33.81 -13.83 -0.58
C PRO A 13 -33.30 -12.74 -1.52
N LEU A 14 -33.53 -11.47 -1.17
CA LEU A 14 -32.82 -10.35 -1.76
C LEU A 14 -31.31 -10.59 -1.58
N THR A 15 -30.57 -10.60 -2.69
CA THR A 15 -29.13 -10.81 -2.73
C THR A 15 -28.38 -9.79 -1.85
N PRO A 16 -27.39 -10.18 -1.03
CA PRO A 16 -26.60 -9.25 -0.19
C PRO A 16 -25.58 -8.37 -0.96
N GLY A 17 -25.69 -8.25 -2.29
CA GLY A 17 -24.56 -7.81 -3.14
C GLY A 17 -24.18 -6.33 -3.03
N ALA A 18 -25.14 -5.42 -2.96
CA ALA A 18 -24.83 -3.99 -3.11
C ALA A 18 -24.37 -3.29 -1.81
N LYS A 19 -24.83 -3.75 -0.64
CA LYS A 19 -24.37 -3.21 0.65
C LYS A 19 -22.95 -3.71 0.98
N SER A 20 -22.64 -4.98 0.68
CA SER A 20 -21.33 -5.58 0.98
C SER A 20 -20.14 -4.98 0.19
N VAL A 21 -20.34 -4.55 -1.06
CA VAL A 21 -19.23 -4.10 -1.95
C VAL A 21 -18.79 -2.66 -1.61
N LYS A 22 -19.76 -1.75 -1.39
CA LYS A 22 -19.46 -0.37 -0.98
C LYS A 22 -18.78 -0.34 0.38
N ASP A 23 -19.25 -1.17 1.32
CA ASP A 23 -18.65 -1.31 2.64
C ASP A 23 -17.22 -1.86 2.56
N ARG A 24 -16.94 -2.76 1.59
CA ARG A 24 -15.60 -3.31 1.37
C ARG A 24 -14.61 -2.28 0.86
N LYS A 25 -14.96 -1.52 -0.19
CA LYS A 25 -14.12 -0.42 -0.67
C LYS A 25 -13.77 0.53 0.46
N SER A 26 -14.76 0.94 1.25
CA SER A 26 -14.54 1.81 2.41
C SER A 26 -13.62 1.19 3.45
N ALA A 27 -13.74 -0.10 3.75
CA ALA A 27 -12.87 -0.80 4.68
C ALA A 27 -11.41 -0.87 4.19
N VAL A 28 -11.20 -1.18 2.91
CA VAL A 28 -9.85 -1.22 2.31
C VAL A 28 -9.23 0.18 2.33
N MET A 29 -9.97 1.21 1.92
CA MET A 29 -9.49 2.60 1.98
C MET A 29 -9.10 3.02 3.40
N ALA A 30 -9.90 2.67 4.39
CA ALA A 30 -9.58 2.96 5.79
C ALA A 30 -8.31 2.23 6.26
N ALA A 31 -8.09 0.99 5.81
CA ALA A 31 -6.88 0.23 6.11
C ALA A 31 -5.63 0.85 5.45
N ILE A 32 -5.73 1.29 4.19
CA ILE A 32 -4.65 2.02 3.50
C ILE A 32 -4.26 3.26 4.28
N ASP A 33 -5.25 4.08 4.66
CA ASP A 33 -5.05 5.32 5.40
C ASP A 33 -4.35 5.10 6.74
N ASP A 34 -4.76 4.05 7.44
CA ASP A 34 -4.19 3.73 8.74
C ASP A 34 -2.76 3.23 8.65
N ASN A 35 -2.51 2.29 7.75
CA ASN A 35 -1.16 1.76 7.55
C ASN A 35 -0.21 2.81 6.97
N TRP A 36 -0.71 3.70 6.11
CA TRP A 36 0.06 4.86 5.66
C TRP A 36 0.48 5.75 6.82
N ARG A 37 -0.44 6.12 7.72
CA ARG A 37 -0.11 6.91 8.92
C ARG A 37 0.91 6.19 9.78
N GLN A 38 0.75 4.88 10.02
CA GLN A 38 1.71 4.10 10.82
C GLN A 38 3.10 4.04 10.18
N PHE A 39 3.19 3.88 8.85
CA PHE A 39 4.44 3.97 8.12
C PHE A 39 5.03 5.38 8.19
N ARG A 40 4.22 6.41 7.96
CA ARG A 40 4.67 7.80 8.02
C ARG A 40 5.22 8.17 9.40
N ASN A 41 4.58 7.70 10.46
CA ASN A 41 5.02 7.90 11.85
C ASN A 41 6.35 7.21 12.15
N SER A 42 6.72 6.15 11.41
CA SER A 42 8.05 5.52 11.55
C SER A 42 9.20 6.47 11.16
N LEU A 43 8.90 7.53 10.41
CA LEU A 43 9.86 8.53 9.96
C LEU A 43 9.96 9.74 10.90
N ASP A 44 9.01 9.95 11.82
CA ASP A 44 8.85 11.24 12.54
C ASP A 44 10.02 11.60 13.47
N ARG A 45 10.77 10.60 13.92
CA ARG A 45 11.94 10.80 14.80
C ARG A 45 13.26 10.95 14.04
N LEU A 46 13.25 10.77 12.73
CA LEU A 46 14.45 10.74 11.91
C LEU A 46 14.80 12.14 11.39
N VAL A 47 16.06 12.53 11.53
CA VAL A 47 16.59 13.71 10.83
C VAL A 47 17.17 13.29 9.47
N SER A 48 17.45 14.27 8.61
CA SER A 48 17.98 14.01 7.25
C SER A 48 19.26 13.15 7.24
N SER A 49 20.12 13.27 8.25
CA SER A 49 21.31 12.43 8.37
C SER A 49 20.96 10.97 8.63
N ASP A 50 20.00 10.68 9.53
CA ASP A 50 19.53 9.32 9.83
C ASP A 50 18.93 8.68 8.59
N MET A 51 18.16 9.46 7.82
CA MET A 51 17.50 9.02 6.59
C MET A 51 18.48 8.47 5.54
N SER A 52 19.76 8.87 5.61
CA SER A 52 20.80 8.52 4.64
C SER A 52 21.72 7.39 5.14
N LEU A 53 21.55 6.93 6.37
CA LEU A 53 22.35 5.85 6.92
C LEU A 53 21.89 4.50 6.37
N PRO A 54 22.81 3.64 5.90
CA PRO A 54 22.47 2.32 5.39
C PRO A 54 22.10 1.35 6.52
N GLY A 55 21.57 0.18 6.14
CA GLY A 55 21.35 -0.95 7.03
C GLY A 55 19.90 -1.20 7.44
N VAL A 56 18.93 -0.52 6.84
CA VAL A 56 17.50 -0.75 7.15
C VAL A 56 17.04 -2.09 6.59
N LEU A 57 17.44 -2.37 5.35
CA LEU A 57 17.27 -3.65 4.67
C LEU A 57 18.50 -3.86 3.80
N ASP A 58 19.34 -4.83 4.17
CA ASP A 58 20.67 -5.01 3.57
C ASP A 58 21.49 -3.69 3.55
N ASP A 59 21.83 -3.17 2.37
CA ASP A 59 22.57 -1.92 2.18
C ASP A 59 21.67 -0.68 2.07
N MET A 60 20.34 -0.84 2.05
CA MET A 60 19.40 0.26 1.86
C MET A 60 19.35 1.20 3.06
N SER A 61 19.34 2.50 2.77
CA SER A 61 19.01 3.54 3.75
C SER A 61 17.50 3.69 3.94
N VAL A 62 17.08 4.47 4.94
CA VAL A 62 15.64 4.79 5.12
C VAL A 62 15.11 5.51 3.87
N ALA A 63 15.88 6.43 3.29
CA ALA A 63 15.50 7.12 2.06
C ALA A 63 15.34 6.16 0.88
N ASP A 64 16.18 5.12 0.78
CA ASP A 64 16.03 4.09 -0.26
C ASP A 64 14.74 3.28 -0.06
N VAL A 65 14.43 2.89 1.18
CA VAL A 65 13.19 2.16 1.51
C VAL A 65 11.95 3.00 1.22
N VAL A 66 11.95 4.28 1.61
CA VAL A 66 10.85 5.20 1.28
C VAL A 66 10.70 5.37 -0.23
N GLY A 67 11.82 5.55 -0.94
CA GLY A 67 11.83 5.65 -2.40
C GLY A 67 11.33 4.38 -3.10
N HIS A 68 11.63 3.21 -2.54
CA HIS A 68 11.15 1.91 -3.01
C HIS A 68 9.63 1.80 -2.88
N ILE A 69 9.06 2.08 -1.70
CA ILE A 69 7.60 2.11 -1.48
C ILE A 69 6.91 3.08 -2.44
N THR A 70 7.44 4.30 -2.51
CA THR A 70 6.89 5.37 -3.39
C THR A 70 6.88 4.94 -4.87
N THR A 71 7.85 4.11 -5.29
CA THR A 71 7.89 3.60 -6.66
C THR A 71 6.73 2.63 -6.91
N TRP A 72 6.43 1.74 -5.96
CA TRP A 72 5.31 0.81 -6.10
C TRP A 72 3.94 1.48 -5.96
N GLU A 73 3.82 2.52 -5.12
CA GLU A 73 2.61 3.37 -5.12
C GLU A 73 2.38 4.03 -6.48
N TRP A 74 3.46 4.49 -7.13
CA TRP A 74 3.38 5.10 -8.46
C TRP A 74 2.95 4.10 -9.54
N GLU A 75 3.42 2.85 -9.48
CA GLU A 75 2.96 1.79 -10.39
C GLU A 75 1.47 1.48 -10.19
N LEU A 76 1.01 1.38 -8.93
CA LEU A 76 -0.41 1.20 -8.64
C LEU A 76 -1.24 2.39 -9.14
N LEU A 77 -0.80 3.63 -8.87
CA LEU A 77 -1.44 4.84 -9.36
C LEU A 77 -1.56 4.82 -10.89
N THR A 78 -0.49 4.44 -11.59
CA THR A 78 -0.45 4.36 -13.05
C THR A 78 -1.40 3.28 -13.58
N ALA A 79 -1.46 2.12 -12.93
CA ALA A 79 -2.38 1.04 -13.31
C ALA A 79 -3.86 1.45 -13.11
N LEU A 80 -4.16 2.16 -12.02
CA LEU A 80 -5.50 2.68 -11.74
C LEU A 80 -5.95 3.71 -12.79
N ASP A 81 -5.07 4.69 -13.10
CA ASP A 81 -5.33 5.72 -14.12
C ASP A 81 -5.60 5.11 -15.51
N ARG A 82 -4.84 4.06 -15.86
CA ARG A 82 -4.98 3.35 -17.14
C ARG A 82 -6.11 2.32 -17.16
N GLY A 83 -6.63 1.91 -16.01
CA GLY A 83 -7.61 0.84 -15.86
C GLY A 83 -7.10 -0.57 -16.23
N HIS A 84 -5.78 -0.79 -16.32
CA HIS A 84 -5.18 -2.11 -16.51
C HIS A 84 -3.81 -2.21 -15.82
N ILE A 85 -3.44 -3.44 -15.45
CA ILE A 85 -2.16 -3.75 -14.80
C ILE A 85 -1.15 -4.15 -15.88
N GLU A 86 -0.08 -3.38 -15.99
CA GLU A 86 1.07 -3.72 -16.84
C GLU A 86 2.10 -4.52 -16.02
N PRO A 87 2.55 -5.69 -16.50
CA PRO A 87 3.58 -6.46 -15.80
C PRO A 87 4.92 -5.73 -15.75
N VAL A 88 5.44 -5.57 -14.53
CA VAL A 88 6.84 -5.17 -14.32
C VAL A 88 7.68 -6.43 -14.51
N GLY A 89 8.40 -6.55 -15.63
CA GLY A 89 9.12 -7.75 -16.05
C GLY A 89 10.05 -8.36 -14.99
N ASP A 90 11.33 -7.99 -15.00
CA ASP A 90 12.26 -8.39 -13.94
C ASP A 90 12.14 -7.40 -12.77
N ILE A 91 11.53 -7.86 -11.67
CA ILE A 91 11.29 -7.06 -10.47
C ILE A 91 12.60 -6.60 -9.81
N ASN A 92 13.65 -7.44 -9.82
CA ASN A 92 14.92 -7.08 -9.19
C ASN A 92 15.62 -5.98 -10.00
N LEU A 93 15.65 -6.13 -11.32
CA LEU A 93 16.19 -5.10 -12.21
C LEU A 93 15.39 -3.79 -12.08
N PHE A 94 14.06 -3.87 -12.07
CA PHE A 94 13.20 -2.71 -11.90
C PHE A 94 13.47 -1.97 -10.57
N ASN A 95 13.55 -2.72 -9.46
CA ASN A 95 13.82 -2.15 -8.15
C ASN A 95 15.20 -1.48 -8.11
N GLU A 96 16.22 -2.13 -8.68
CA GLU A 96 17.57 -1.55 -8.74
C GLU A 96 17.61 -0.30 -9.61
N ASP A 97 16.99 -0.31 -10.78
CA ASP A 97 16.89 0.86 -11.66
C ASP A 97 16.14 2.01 -10.99
N ALA A 98 15.08 1.72 -10.24
CA ALA A 98 14.34 2.72 -9.47
C ALA A 98 15.18 3.31 -8.33
N ARG A 99 15.96 2.47 -7.64
CA ARG A 99 16.90 2.88 -6.58
C ARG A 99 18.00 3.77 -7.17
N GLN A 100 18.64 3.35 -8.27
CA GLN A 100 19.70 4.12 -8.92
C GLN A 100 19.21 5.48 -9.44
N ARG A 101 18.00 5.56 -10.02
CA ARG A 101 17.39 6.83 -10.45
C ARG A 101 17.17 7.83 -9.32
N LYS A 102 17.03 7.35 -8.08
CA LYS A 102 16.84 8.18 -6.89
C LYS A 102 18.15 8.50 -6.16
N LYS A 103 19.26 7.87 -6.54
CA LYS A 103 20.57 8.10 -5.95
C LYS A 103 20.95 9.59 -6.00
N GLY A 104 21.39 10.13 -4.87
CA GLY A 104 21.73 11.55 -4.74
C GLY A 104 20.53 12.49 -4.56
N THR A 105 19.29 11.98 -4.63
CA THR A 105 18.11 12.75 -4.22
C THR A 105 18.12 12.91 -2.70
N GLY A 106 18.05 14.15 -2.21
CA GLY A 106 18.05 14.40 -0.77
C GLY A 106 16.81 13.80 -0.06
N ALA A 107 16.99 13.34 1.18
CA ALA A 107 15.94 12.71 1.98
C ALA A 107 14.64 13.52 2.06
N ARG A 108 14.74 14.85 2.20
CA ARG A 108 13.58 15.74 2.18
C ARG A 108 12.77 15.59 0.89
N ARG A 109 13.43 15.55 -0.27
CA ARG A 109 12.77 15.43 -1.56
C ARG A 109 12.11 14.07 -1.73
N ILE A 110 12.76 13.01 -1.26
CA ILE A 110 12.19 11.66 -1.23
C ILE A 110 10.88 11.63 -0.44
N VAL A 111 10.84 12.25 0.74
CA VAL A 111 9.62 12.33 1.57
C VAL A 111 8.56 13.23 0.91
N GLU A 112 8.94 14.36 0.30
CA GLU A 112 8.00 15.20 -0.45
C GLU A 112 7.38 14.47 -1.65
N ASP A 113 8.16 13.63 -2.33
CA ASP A 113 7.70 12.79 -3.43
C ASP A 113 6.74 11.70 -2.94
N MET A 114 7.09 10.99 -1.87
CA MET A 114 6.24 10.02 -1.18
C MET A 114 4.86 10.61 -0.84
N GLU A 115 4.84 11.75 -0.16
CA GLU A 115 3.61 12.44 0.24
C GLU A 115 2.73 12.86 -0.96
N ARG A 116 3.37 13.29 -2.05
CA ARG A 116 2.65 13.68 -3.27
C ARG A 116 2.04 12.46 -3.95
N VAL A 117 2.81 11.39 -4.14
CA VAL A 117 2.35 10.18 -4.80
C VAL A 117 1.20 9.55 -4.02
N HIS A 118 1.32 9.45 -2.70
CA HIS A 118 0.25 8.88 -1.87
C HIS A 118 -1.06 9.68 -1.96
N ARG A 119 -0.99 11.02 -1.97
CA ARG A 119 -2.20 11.85 -2.18
C ARG A 119 -2.86 11.57 -3.53
N SER A 120 -2.07 11.52 -4.60
CA SER A 120 -2.57 11.16 -5.94
C SER A 120 -3.17 9.75 -5.97
N LEU A 121 -2.50 8.78 -5.34
CA LEU A 121 -2.98 7.41 -5.23
C LEU A 121 -4.34 7.33 -4.54
N ARG A 122 -4.50 8.05 -3.41
CA ARG A 122 -5.78 8.12 -2.69
C ARG A 122 -6.91 8.65 -3.58
N ASP A 123 -6.64 9.71 -4.34
CA ASP A 123 -7.63 10.32 -5.22
C ASP A 123 -8.07 9.35 -6.33
N GLU A 124 -7.14 8.59 -6.90
CA GLU A 124 -7.47 7.58 -7.92
C GLU A 124 -8.20 6.37 -7.34
N LEU A 125 -7.78 5.85 -6.18
CA LEU A 125 -8.49 4.79 -5.48
C LEU A 125 -9.95 5.18 -5.15
N ALA A 126 -10.19 6.45 -4.79
CA ALA A 126 -11.54 6.96 -4.55
C ALA A 126 -12.44 6.88 -5.79
N LYS A 127 -11.87 7.06 -6.99
CA LYS A 127 -12.58 7.00 -8.29
C LYS A 127 -12.66 5.57 -8.86
N ALA A 128 -11.76 4.69 -8.45
CA ALA A 128 -11.66 3.33 -8.99
C ALA A 128 -12.96 2.51 -8.85
N PRO A 129 -13.28 1.62 -9.81
CA PRO A 129 -14.42 0.71 -9.72
C PRO A 129 -14.42 -0.07 -8.40
N SER A 130 -15.60 -0.24 -7.78
CA SER A 130 -15.66 -1.00 -6.51
C SER A 130 -15.29 -2.49 -6.69
N ALA A 131 -15.38 -3.02 -7.91
CA ALA A 131 -14.94 -4.38 -8.24
C ALA A 131 -13.44 -4.60 -7.96
N TYR A 132 -12.59 -3.57 -8.14
CA TYR A 132 -11.15 -3.66 -7.89
C TYR A 132 -10.80 -3.92 -6.41
N PHE A 133 -11.76 -3.80 -5.50
CA PHE A 133 -11.57 -4.02 -4.07
C PHE A 133 -12.05 -5.41 -3.61
N GLU A 134 -12.62 -6.20 -4.53
CA GLU A 134 -13.06 -7.56 -4.23
C GLU A 134 -11.86 -8.53 -4.17
N PRO A 135 -11.87 -9.52 -3.25
CA PRO A 135 -10.69 -10.36 -2.99
C PRO A 135 -10.09 -11.09 -4.20
N ASP A 136 -10.91 -11.42 -5.19
CA ASP A 136 -10.49 -12.19 -6.37
C ASP A 136 -10.10 -11.32 -7.57
N ASP A 137 -10.14 -9.98 -7.42
CA ASP A 137 -9.75 -9.05 -8.48
C ASP A 137 -8.23 -8.82 -8.49
N PRO A 138 -7.53 -8.87 -9.65
CA PRO A 138 -6.10 -8.60 -9.72
C PRO A 138 -5.69 -7.23 -9.18
N PHE A 139 -6.56 -6.22 -9.32
CA PHE A 139 -6.29 -4.90 -8.71
C PHE A 139 -6.31 -4.97 -7.20
N ARG A 140 -7.10 -5.86 -6.60
CA ARG A 140 -7.11 -5.99 -5.14
C ARG A 140 -5.78 -6.52 -4.62
N GLU A 141 -5.20 -7.50 -5.29
CA GLU A 141 -3.86 -8.00 -4.96
C GLU A 141 -2.81 -6.88 -5.09
N LEU A 142 -2.84 -6.14 -6.20
CA LEU A 142 -1.90 -5.04 -6.44
C LEU A 142 -2.05 -3.92 -5.40
N ILE A 143 -3.30 -3.56 -5.04
CA ILE A 143 -3.60 -2.59 -3.98
C ILE A 143 -2.94 -3.04 -2.67
N ASP A 144 -3.19 -4.27 -2.24
CA ASP A 144 -2.67 -4.77 -0.96
C ASP A 144 -1.13 -4.80 -0.96
N ARG A 145 -0.51 -5.25 -2.06
CA ARG A 145 0.95 -5.39 -2.21
C ARG A 145 1.70 -4.08 -2.36
N CYS A 146 1.09 -3.04 -2.92
CA CYS A 146 1.71 -1.72 -3.08
C CYS A 146 1.35 -0.74 -1.97
N THR A 147 0.45 -1.12 -1.05
CA THR A 147 0.02 -0.27 0.07
C THR A 147 0.16 -0.98 1.42
N VAL A 148 -0.94 -1.53 1.97
CA VAL A 148 -1.04 -2.03 3.34
C VAL A 148 0.10 -2.99 3.69
N LEU A 149 0.35 -4.01 2.88
CA LEU A 149 1.38 -5.00 3.18
C LEU A 149 2.79 -4.38 3.11
N HIS A 150 3.00 -3.48 2.15
CA HIS A 150 4.29 -2.83 1.93
C HIS A 150 4.64 -1.84 3.05
N TYR A 151 3.66 -1.04 3.47
CA TYR A 151 3.79 -0.12 4.60
C TYR A 151 4.07 -0.86 5.90
N GLN A 152 3.39 -1.99 6.13
CA GLN A 152 3.58 -2.79 7.34
C GLN A 152 4.97 -3.40 7.39
N GLU A 153 5.40 -4.05 6.31
CA GLU A 153 6.69 -4.71 6.20
C GLU A 153 7.83 -3.70 6.39
N HIS A 154 7.88 -2.68 5.54
CA HIS A 154 9.01 -1.76 5.53
C HIS A 154 8.96 -0.72 6.64
N GLY A 155 7.77 -0.31 7.08
CA GLY A 155 7.63 0.47 8.32
C GLY A 155 8.17 -0.30 9.53
N THR A 156 8.05 -1.64 9.55
CA THR A 156 8.65 -2.47 10.61
C THR A 156 10.17 -2.48 10.51
N HIS A 157 10.74 -2.65 9.31
CA HIS A 157 12.19 -2.57 9.11
C HIS A 157 12.78 -1.26 9.64
N ILE A 158 12.14 -0.13 9.32
CA ILE A 158 12.59 1.20 9.80
C ILE A 158 12.49 1.30 11.33
N ARG A 159 11.40 0.82 11.93
CA ARG A 159 11.23 0.84 13.39
C ARG A 159 12.29 0.00 14.11
N VAL A 160 12.54 -1.22 13.63
CA VAL A 160 13.56 -2.12 14.19
C VAL A 160 14.94 -1.47 14.10
N TRP A 161 15.30 -0.99 12.91
CA TRP A 161 16.58 -0.32 12.68
C TRP A 161 16.77 0.91 13.59
N THR A 162 15.72 1.70 13.80
CA THR A 162 15.77 2.89 14.67
C THR A 162 15.92 2.50 16.15
N ALA A 163 15.28 1.40 16.58
CA ALA A 163 15.40 0.90 17.95
C ALA A 163 16.82 0.38 18.23
N ASP A 164 17.42 -0.35 17.30
CA ASP A 164 18.78 -0.88 17.46
C ASP A 164 19.83 0.22 17.61
N LYS A 165 19.60 1.38 16.98
CA LYS A 165 20.48 2.56 17.07
C LYS A 165 20.20 3.46 18.27
N SER A 166 19.14 3.19 19.04
CA SER A 166 18.84 4.00 20.22
C SER A 166 19.86 3.70 21.33
N PRO A 167 20.38 4.73 22.04
CA PRO A 167 21.45 4.56 23.04
C PRO A 167 21.08 3.71 24.26
N GLU A 168 19.83 3.25 24.37
CA GLU A 168 19.38 2.28 25.38
C GLU A 168 19.75 0.83 25.03
N SER A 169 20.20 0.51 23.80
CA SER A 169 20.62 -0.85 23.41
C SER A 169 22.10 -1.16 23.72
N THR A 170 22.91 -0.14 23.99
CA THR A 170 24.33 -0.30 24.36
C THR A 170 24.48 -0.52 25.87
N GLY A 171 23.91 -1.61 26.38
CA GLY A 171 23.98 -1.99 27.78
C GLY A 171 23.82 -3.48 27.97
N GLY A 172 24.91 -4.23 27.79
CA GLY A 172 25.02 -5.66 28.05
C GLY A 172 26.37 -6.21 27.62
#